data_AF-A0A7S0MCY9-F1
#
_entry.id   AF-A0A7S0MCY9-F1
#
_cell.length_a   1.000
_cell.length_b   1.000
_cell.length_c   1.000
_cell.angle_alpha   90.00
_cell.angle_beta   90.00
_cell.angle_gamma   90.00
#
_symmetry.space_group_name_H-M   'P 1'
#
loop_
_entity.id
_entity.type
_entity.pdbx_description
1 polymer ?
#
loop_
_entity_poly.entity_id
_entity_poly.type
_entity_poly.pdbx_seq_one_letter_code
_entity_poly.pdbx_strand_id
1 'polypeptide(L)'
;IADQLPLDVIEFAPLAMNWLERANKKGREMLLRRVKRLAEGKRSYALSKRLQNTQNPIYEAKLRGQRILWTKLKRGDTLSILVWCVSHHDDVPGYLQKIDQAFSRLSN
;
A
#
# COMPACT_ATOMS: atom_id res chain seq x y z
N ILE A 1 -3.81 -5.45 -26.85
CA ILE A 1 -4.53 -5.89 -25.64
C ILE A 1 -3.70 -5.42 -24.46
N ALA A 2 -4.00 -4.23 -23.93
CA ALA A 2 -3.27 -3.71 -22.78
C ALA A 2 -4.04 -4.12 -21.53
N ASP A 3 -3.45 -5.03 -20.74
CA ASP A 3 -3.94 -5.44 -19.41
C ASP A 3 -4.01 -4.22 -18.49
N GLN A 4 -5.15 -3.52 -18.54
CA GLN A 4 -5.60 -2.69 -17.45
C GLN A 4 -6.20 -3.66 -16.43
N LEU A 5 -5.44 -3.95 -15.36
CA LEU A 5 -6.09 -4.38 -14.13
C LEU A 5 -7.15 -3.35 -13.80
N PRO A 6 -8.40 -3.76 -13.51
CA PRO A 6 -9.42 -2.83 -13.12
C PRO A 6 -8.86 -2.01 -11.96
N LEU A 7 -8.83 -0.68 -12.10
CA LEU A 7 -8.36 0.23 -11.05
C LEU A 7 -9.10 0.00 -9.72
N ASP A 8 -10.25 -0.67 -9.80
CA ASP A 8 -11.13 -1.19 -8.75
C ASP A 8 -10.44 -2.13 -7.73
N VAL A 9 -9.23 -2.63 -8.02
CA VAL A 9 -8.47 -3.50 -7.09
C VAL A 9 -7.45 -2.73 -6.23
N ILE A 10 -7.30 -1.42 -6.44
CA ILE A 10 -6.33 -0.59 -5.71
C ILE A 10 -7.05 0.59 -5.07
N GLU A 11 -6.98 0.65 -3.75
CA GLU A 11 -7.53 1.74 -2.95
C GLU A 11 -6.39 2.55 -2.32
N PHE A 12 -6.62 3.86 -2.16
CA PHE A 12 -5.68 4.78 -1.52
C PHE A 12 -6.36 5.47 -0.34
N ALA A 13 -5.77 5.35 0.84
CA ALA A 13 -6.19 6.14 1.99
C ALA A 13 -5.81 7.62 1.81
N PRO A 14 -6.41 8.56 2.57
CA PRO A 14 -6.16 9.99 2.40
C PRO A 14 -4.68 10.39 2.46
N LEU A 15 -3.87 9.77 3.32
CA LEU A 15 -2.43 10.05 3.40
C LEU A 15 -1.68 9.64 2.13
N ALA A 16 -2.07 8.53 1.50
CA ALA A 16 -1.49 8.11 0.23
C ALA A 16 -1.93 9.02 -0.94
N MET A 17 -3.19 9.46 -0.94
CA MET A 17 -3.70 10.44 -1.91
C MET A 17 -2.98 11.78 -1.79
N ASN A 18 -2.81 12.30 -0.58
CA ASN A 18 -2.06 13.54 -0.34
C ASN A 18 -0.61 13.44 -0.84
N TRP A 19 0.02 12.27 -0.71
CA TRP A 19 1.36 12.03 -1.26
C TRP A 19 1.34 12.05 -2.79
N LEU A 20 0.36 11.39 -3.43
CA LEU A 20 0.20 11.36 -4.89
C LEU A 20 0.04 12.76 -5.48
N GLU A 21 -0.77 13.60 -4.85
CA GLU A 21 -1.00 14.98 -5.27
C GLU A 21 0.27 15.83 -5.22
N ARG A 22 1.10 15.65 -4.19
CA ARG A 22 2.35 16.40 -3.99
C ARG A 22 3.52 15.85 -4.81
N ALA A 23 3.48 14.57 -5.19
CA ALA A 23 4.56 13.94 -5.93
C ALA A 23 4.70 14.51 -7.34
N ASN A 24 5.94 14.60 -7.83
CA ASN A 24 6.18 14.90 -9.25
C ASN A 24 5.72 13.73 -10.16
N LYS A 25 5.63 13.99 -11.47
CA LYS A 25 5.18 12.99 -12.46
C LYS A 25 5.91 11.65 -12.32
N LYS A 26 7.24 11.69 -12.19
CA LYS A 26 8.09 10.49 -12.05
C LYS A 26 7.78 9.71 -10.76
N GLY A 27 7.56 10.40 -9.65
CA GLY A 27 7.18 9.81 -8.37
C GLY A 27 5.84 9.09 -8.44
N ARG A 28 4.82 9.77 -9.01
CA ARG A 28 3.48 9.19 -9.22
C ARG A 28 3.52 7.94 -10.07
N GLU A 29 4.14 8.00 -11.24
CA GLU A 29 4.25 6.85 -12.14
C GLU A 29 4.95 5.65 -11.48
N MET A 30 5.91 5.92 -10.60
CA MET A 30 6.69 4.88 -9.93
C MET A 30 5.89 4.22 -8.81
N LEU A 31 5.13 5.00 -8.03
CA LEU A 31 4.18 4.47 -7.06
C LEU A 31 3.12 3.63 -7.75
N LEU A 32 2.46 4.16 -8.78
CA LEU A 32 1.40 3.45 -9.51
C LEU A 32 1.90 2.14 -10.12
N ARG A 33 3.08 2.15 -10.77
CA ARG A 33 3.71 0.91 -11.28
C ARG A 33 4.00 -0.08 -10.17
N ARG A 34 4.42 0.39 -9.00
CA ARG A 34 4.73 -0.46 -7.85
C ARG A 34 3.46 -1.09 -7.29
N VAL A 35 2.43 -0.30 -7.05
CA VAL A 35 1.15 -0.74 -6.47
C VAL A 35 0.42 -1.68 -7.42
N LYS A 36 0.46 -1.44 -8.74
CA LYS A 36 -0.02 -2.40 -9.75
C LYS A 36 0.63 -3.79 -9.58
N ARG A 37 1.95 -3.84 -9.43
CA ARG A 37 2.68 -5.11 -9.21
C ARG A 37 2.30 -5.78 -7.87
N LEU A 38 1.99 -5.00 -6.84
CA LEU A 38 1.52 -5.53 -5.56
C LEU A 38 0.13 -6.16 -5.70
N ALA A 39 -0.78 -5.49 -6.41
CA ALA A 39 -2.13 -5.98 -6.68
C ALA A 39 -2.11 -7.27 -7.51
N GLU A 40 -1.18 -7.40 -8.46
CA GLU A 40 -0.91 -8.63 -9.23
C GLU A 40 -0.41 -9.81 -8.38
N GLY A 41 -0.21 -9.63 -7.07
CA GLY A 41 0.28 -10.67 -6.18
C GLY A 41 1.75 -11.02 -6.40
N LYS A 42 2.53 -10.18 -7.09
CA LYS A 42 3.98 -10.42 -7.30
C LYS A 42 4.72 -10.31 -5.96
N ARG A 43 5.22 -11.44 -5.46
CA ARG A 43 5.93 -11.53 -4.17
C ARG A 43 7.44 -11.56 -4.40
N SER A 44 8.10 -10.43 -4.17
CA SER A 44 9.52 -10.44 -3.82
C SER A 44 9.68 -9.87 -2.41
N TYR A 45 10.75 -10.24 -1.69
CA TYR A 45 11.01 -9.74 -0.34
C TYR A 45 11.03 -8.19 -0.29
N ALA A 46 11.53 -7.55 -1.35
CA ALA A 46 11.53 -6.09 -1.48
C ALA A 46 10.15 -5.46 -1.76
N LEU A 47 9.14 -6.28 -2.05
CA LEU A 47 7.78 -5.87 -2.39
C LEU A 47 6.78 -6.07 -1.24
N SER A 48 7.00 -6.99 -0.31
CA SER A 48 5.94 -7.35 0.65
C SER A 48 6.48 -7.86 1.99
N LYS A 49 7.34 -7.08 2.66
CA LYS A 49 7.79 -7.42 4.02
C LYS A 49 6.62 -7.22 4.99
N ARG A 50 6.18 -8.28 5.69
CA ARG A 50 5.18 -8.16 6.75
C ARG A 50 5.78 -7.39 7.93
N LEU A 51 5.07 -6.38 8.42
CA LEU A 51 5.44 -5.65 9.63
C LEU A 51 5.05 -6.46 10.87
N GLN A 52 5.87 -6.34 11.91
CA GLN A 52 5.67 -7.00 13.20
C GLN A 52 4.95 -6.05 14.16
N ASN A 53 4.44 -6.57 15.27
CA ASN A 53 3.76 -5.79 16.33
C ASN A 53 2.49 -5.09 15.85
N THR A 54 1.79 -5.70 14.88
CA THR A 54 0.46 -5.28 14.42
C THR A 54 -0.50 -6.44 14.58
N GLN A 55 -1.73 -6.15 15.00
CA GLN A 55 -2.78 -7.16 15.09
C GLN A 55 -3.21 -7.62 13.70
N ASN A 56 -3.28 -6.68 12.76
CA ASN A 56 -3.66 -6.94 11.38
C ASN A 56 -2.43 -7.13 10.47
N PRO A 57 -2.56 -7.87 9.34
CA PRO A 57 -1.47 -8.06 8.40
C PRO A 57 -1.19 -6.80 7.58
N ILE A 58 -0.24 -6.00 8.05
CA ILE A 58 0.29 -4.81 7.35
C ILE A 58 1.63 -5.15 6.69
N TYR A 59 1.83 -4.66 5.47
CA TYR A 59 3.00 -4.92 4.64
C TYR A 59 3.72 -3.63 4.26
N GLU A 60 5.03 -3.76 4.07
CA GLU A 60 5.93 -2.73 3.59
C GLU A 60 6.50 -3.11 2.21
N ALA A 61 6.50 -2.15 1.28
CA ALA A 61 7.22 -2.23 0.01
C ALA A 61 8.20 -1.05 -0.15
N LYS A 62 9.37 -1.29 -0.75
CA LYS A 62 10.35 -0.21 -1.01
C LYS A 62 9.95 0.66 -2.21
N LEU A 63 10.07 1.99 -2.06
CA LEU A 63 9.89 2.97 -3.14
C LEU A 63 10.97 4.07 -3.02
N ARG A 64 12.12 3.92 -3.68
CA ARG A 64 13.23 4.90 -3.73
C ARG A 64 13.49 5.64 -2.40
N GLY A 65 14.03 4.94 -1.41
CA GLY A 65 14.32 5.51 -0.08
C GLY A 65 13.10 5.62 0.84
N GLN A 66 11.90 5.66 0.28
CA GLN A 66 10.63 5.63 1.01
C GLN A 66 10.06 4.21 1.11
N ARG A 67 8.97 4.09 1.86
CA ARG A 67 8.21 2.87 2.11
C ARG A 67 6.74 3.11 1.77
N ILE A 68 6.15 2.13 1.10
CA ILE A 68 4.71 2.04 0.88
C ILE A 68 4.18 1.13 1.98
N LEU A 69 3.26 1.63 2.80
CA LEU A 69 2.54 0.84 3.78
C LEU A 69 1.19 0.45 3.18
N TRP A 70 0.92 -0.85 3.12
CA TRP A 70 -0.26 -1.38 2.44
C TRP A 70 -0.78 -2.66 3.09
N THR A 71 -2.06 -2.95 2.86
CA THR A 71 -2.72 -4.17 3.33
C THR A 71 -3.47 -4.83 2.17
N LYS A 72 -3.77 -6.12 2.32
CA LYS A 72 -4.69 -6.82 1.42
C LYS A 72 -6.12 -6.62 1.91
N LEU A 73 -7.02 -6.33 0.99
CA LEU A 73 -8.46 -6.34 1.21
C LEU A 73 -9.05 -7.54 0.45
N LYS A 74 -9.87 -8.33 1.13
CA LYS A 74 -10.61 -9.42 0.50
C LYS A 74 -12.06 -8.97 0.33
N ARG A 75 -12.49 -8.76 -0.92
CA ARG A 75 -13.87 -8.40 -1.26
C ARG A 75 -14.46 -9.54 -2.09
N GLY A 76 -15.12 -10.49 -1.43
CA GLY A 76 -15.52 -11.75 -2.06
C GLY A 76 -14.31 -12.53 -2.57
N ASP A 77 -14.31 -12.85 -3.87
CA ASP A 77 -13.21 -13.55 -4.56
C ASP A 77 -12.14 -12.61 -5.12
N THR A 78 -12.39 -11.30 -5.10
CA THR A 78 -11.44 -10.30 -5.61
C THR A 78 -10.42 -9.94 -4.53
N LEU A 79 -9.14 -10.10 -4.89
CA LEU A 79 -8.03 -9.59 -4.09
C LEU A 79 -7.78 -8.12 -4.46
N SER A 80 -8.11 -7.23 -3.54
CA SER A 80 -7.78 -5.80 -3.63
C SER A 80 -6.67 -5.45 -2.64
N ILE A 81 -6.06 -4.30 -2.82
CA ILE A 81 -5.08 -3.75 -1.86
C ILE A 81 -5.46 -2.34 -1.45
N LEU A 82 -5.17 -2.00 -0.20
CA LEU A 82 -5.29 -0.64 0.32
C LEU A 82 -3.89 -0.10 0.61
N VAL A 83 -3.56 1.02 -0.03
CA VAL A 83 -2.35 1.78 0.22
C VAL A 83 -2.64 2.84 1.27
N TRP A 84 -2.06 2.69 2.45
CA TRP A 84 -2.30 3.59 3.58
C TRP A 84 -1.51 4.90 3.45
N CYS A 85 -0.21 4.79 3.17
CA CYS A 85 0.65 5.95 3.00
C CYS A 85 1.97 5.59 2.29
N VAL A 86 2.70 6.63 1.89
CA VAL A 86 4.10 6.57 1.51
C VAL A 86 4.89 7.45 2.48
N SER A 87 5.88 6.88 3.15
CA SER A 87 6.65 7.57 4.19
C SER A 87 8.16 7.28 4.10
N HIS A 88 8.98 8.06 4.79
CA HIS A 88 10.37 7.65 5.02
C HIS A 88 10.41 6.43 5.95
N HIS A 89 11.52 5.69 5.88
CA HIS A 89 11.70 4.48 6.69
C HIS A 89 11.56 4.76 8.19
N ASP A 90 12.14 5.87 8.64
CA ASP A 90 12.20 6.24 10.06
C ASP A 90 10.83 6.65 10.61
N ASP A 91 9.90 7.06 9.72
CA ASP A 91 8.54 7.43 10.10
C ASP A 91 7.58 6.24 10.20
N VAL A 92 7.95 5.07 9.68
CA VAL A 92 7.08 3.88 9.62
C VAL A 92 6.50 3.51 11.00
N PRO A 93 7.28 3.47 12.10
CA PRO A 93 6.75 3.16 13.43
C PRO A 93 5.61 4.10 13.86
N GLY A 94 5.69 5.39 13.53
CA GLY A 94 4.68 6.39 13.90
C GLY A 94 3.34 6.23 13.17
N TYR A 95 3.34 5.59 12.00
CA TYR A 95 2.12 5.27 11.25
C TYR A 95 1.53 3.92 11.64
N LEU A 96 2.36 3.00 12.13
CA LEU A 96 1.99 1.59 12.27
C LEU A 96 0.76 1.37 13.16
N GLN A 97 0.76 1.95 14.37
CA GLN A 97 -0.37 1.83 15.29
C GLN A 97 -1.65 2.49 14.76
N LYS A 98 -1.52 3.64 14.07
CA LYS A 98 -2.67 4.37 13.50
C LYS A 98 -3.32 3.56 12.38
N ILE A 99 -2.49 2.96 11.51
CA ILE A 99 -2.93 2.08 10.43
C ILE A 99 -3.59 0.83 11.01
N ASP A 100 -2.97 0.18 11.99
CA ASP A 100 -3.50 -1.04 12.58
C ASP A 100 -4.88 -0.83 13.21
N GLN A 101 -5.05 0.25 13.98
CA GLN A 101 -6.35 0.63 14.54
C GLN A 101 -7.38 0.98 13.47
N ALA A 102 -6.97 1.69 12.40
CA ALA A 102 -7.88 2.01 11.30
C ALA A 102 -8.29 0.75 10.54
N PHE A 103 -7.38 -0.20 10.34
CA PHE A 103 -7.67 -1.45 9.65
C PHE A 103 -8.64 -2.32 10.44
N SER A 104 -8.49 -2.44 11.77
CA SER A 104 -9.46 -3.19 12.59
C SER A 104 -10.90 -2.69 12.45
N ARG A 105 -11.11 -1.40 12.16
CA ARG A 105 -12.45 -0.81 11.95
C ARG A 105 -13.04 -1.14 10.57
N LEU A 106 -12.21 -1.51 9.60
CA LEU A 106 -12.65 -1.91 8.26
C LEU A 106 -12.98 -3.40 8.16
N SER A 107 -12.46 -4.21 9.08
CA SER A 107 -12.67 -5.66 9.13
C SER A 107 -13.84 -6.11 9.99
N ASN A 108 -14.51 -5.17 10.68
CA ASN A 108 -15.76 -5.37 11.41
C ASN A 108 -16.94 -4.88 10.58
#